data_AF-A0A510IS25-F1
#
_entry.id   AF-A0A510IS25-F1
#
_cell.length_a   1.000
_cell.length_b   1.000
_cell.length_c   1.000
_cell.angle_alpha   90.00
_cell.angle_beta   90.00
_cell.angle_gamma   90.00
#
_symmetry.space_group_name_H-M   'P 1'
#
loop_
_entity.id
_entity.type
_entity.pdbx_description
1 polymer ?
#
loop_
_entity_poly.entity_id
_entity_poly.type
_entity_poly.pdbx_seq_one_letter_code
_entity_poly.pdbx_strand_id
1 'polypeptide(L)'
;MNFSSHQNNLISKIESALSKSKVGLVSDFKPILSQAKSLYKTDDFDFWLKTLGETEIDQLPMTNCGHKEAVGASKWLRKENKNRVKGTILYICESLFTYSHEDENCELQGIFHFYYSTSEKCIFKKSEMGILEGVSEVEPGSYRIAKASELDIQVGELYA
;
A
#
# COMPACT_ATOMS: atom_id res chain seq x y z
N MET A 1 25.29 -12.92 -10.02
CA MET A 1 24.57 -11.82 -9.32
C MET A 1 23.96 -12.41 -8.06
N ASN A 2 24.17 -11.82 -6.88
CA ASN A 2 23.73 -12.41 -5.60
C ASN A 2 22.44 -11.73 -5.09
N PHE A 3 21.78 -12.33 -4.10
CA PHE A 3 20.50 -11.84 -3.54
C PHE A 3 20.56 -10.36 -3.15
N SER A 4 21.64 -9.93 -2.49
CA SER A 4 21.84 -8.54 -2.05
C SER A 4 21.84 -7.55 -3.23
N SER A 5 22.47 -7.90 -4.35
CA SER A 5 22.45 -7.07 -5.56
C SER A 5 21.04 -6.93 -6.14
N HIS A 6 20.26 -8.02 -6.20
CA HIS A 6 18.87 -7.97 -6.66
C HIS A 6 17.97 -7.16 -5.72
N GLN A 7 18.16 -7.31 -4.41
CA GLN A 7 17.45 -6.53 -3.40
C GLN A 7 17.75 -5.04 -3.54
N ASN A 8 19.01 -4.65 -3.68
CA ASN A 8 19.41 -3.25 -3.87
C ASN A 8 18.83 -2.64 -5.16
N ASN A 9 18.81 -3.41 -6.25
CA ASN A 9 18.17 -2.97 -7.49
C ASN A 9 16.66 -2.75 -7.30
N LEU A 10 15.97 -3.66 -6.60
CA LEU A 10 14.56 -3.53 -6.27
C LEU A 10 14.30 -2.26 -5.44
N ILE A 11 15.13 -2.01 -4.42
CA ILE A 11 15.03 -0.81 -3.58
C ILE A 11 15.21 0.47 -4.41
N SER A 12 16.23 0.54 -5.27
CA SER A 12 16.44 1.70 -6.13
C SER A 12 15.26 1.95 -7.09
N LYS A 13 14.61 0.89 -7.58
CA LYS A 13 13.39 1.04 -8.40
C LYS A 13 12.23 1.61 -7.61
N ILE A 14 12.03 1.16 -6.37
CA ILE A 14 11.00 1.72 -5.47
C ILE A 14 11.25 3.20 -5.23
N GLU A 15 12.47 3.57 -4.82
CA GLU A 15 12.84 4.97 -4.58
C GLU A 15 12.62 5.85 -5.84
N SER A 16 12.94 5.32 -7.02
CA SER A 16 12.70 6.02 -8.29
C SER A 16 11.22 6.10 -8.68
N ALA A 17 10.39 5.13 -8.31
CA ALA A 17 8.96 5.15 -8.61
C ALA A 17 8.23 6.17 -7.72
N LEU A 18 8.66 6.30 -6.46
CA LEU A 18 8.06 7.23 -5.48
C LEU A 18 8.24 8.72 -5.84
N SER A 19 9.14 9.07 -6.76
CA SER A 19 9.30 10.44 -7.25
C SER A 19 8.46 10.78 -8.50
N LYS A 20 7.67 9.82 -8.99
CA LYS A 20 6.83 9.99 -10.19
C LYS A 20 5.40 10.36 -9.83
N SER A 21 4.67 10.93 -10.81
CA SER A 21 3.21 11.14 -10.72
C SER A 21 2.46 9.83 -10.46
N LYS A 22 1.20 9.92 -10.03
CA LYS A 22 0.34 8.76 -9.73
C LYS A 22 0.40 7.68 -10.80
N VAL A 23 0.23 8.09 -12.06
CA VAL A 23 0.24 7.17 -13.22
C VAL A 23 1.59 6.47 -13.37
N GLY A 24 2.70 7.23 -13.28
CA GLY A 24 4.04 6.68 -13.42
C GLY A 24 4.41 5.75 -12.27
N LEU A 25 4.03 6.11 -11.04
CA LEU A 25 4.23 5.33 -9.83
C LEU A 25 3.49 3.99 -9.92
N VAL A 26 2.18 4.01 -10.24
CA VAL A 26 1.37 2.78 -10.35
C VAL A 26 1.89 1.86 -11.46
N SER A 27 2.29 2.44 -12.61
CA SER A 27 2.86 1.68 -13.72
C SER A 27 4.16 0.97 -13.33
N ASP A 28 5.03 1.62 -12.56
CA ASP A 28 6.30 1.05 -12.11
C ASP A 28 6.11 -0.02 -11.02
N PHE A 29 5.11 0.14 -10.14
CA PHE A 29 4.93 -0.78 -9.03
C PHE A 29 4.52 -2.18 -9.47
N LYS A 30 3.76 -2.36 -10.56
CA LYS A 30 3.42 -3.70 -11.10
C LYS A 30 4.65 -4.60 -11.32
N PRO A 31 5.65 -4.21 -12.14
CA PRO A 31 6.85 -5.01 -12.33
C PRO A 31 7.76 -5.06 -11.09
N ILE A 32 7.76 -4.03 -10.22
CA ILE A 32 8.49 -4.04 -8.95
C ILE A 32 7.95 -5.16 -8.04
N LEU A 33 6.63 -5.24 -7.87
CA LEU A 33 6.00 -6.25 -7.01
C LEU A 33 6.18 -7.66 -7.55
N SER A 34 6.12 -7.83 -8.88
CA SER A 34 6.43 -9.12 -9.52
C SER A 34 7.87 -9.56 -9.24
N GLN A 35 8.83 -8.62 -9.30
CA GLN A 35 10.23 -8.89 -8.95
C GLN A 35 10.39 -9.19 -7.46
N ALA A 36 9.71 -8.46 -6.58
CA ALA A 36 9.72 -8.71 -5.13
C ALA A 36 9.19 -10.11 -4.82
N LYS A 37 8.04 -10.48 -5.40
CA LYS A 37 7.43 -11.81 -5.29
C LYS A 37 8.43 -12.92 -5.61
N SER A 38 9.08 -12.82 -6.77
CA SER A 38 10.08 -13.78 -7.23
C SER A 38 11.33 -13.82 -6.33
N LEU A 39 11.86 -12.66 -5.96
CA LEU A 39 13.07 -12.55 -5.13
C LEU A 39 12.88 -13.14 -3.73
N TYR A 40 11.75 -12.85 -3.09
CA TYR A 40 11.44 -13.31 -1.74
C TYR A 40 10.79 -14.69 -1.69
N LYS A 41 10.33 -15.23 -2.83
CA LYS A 41 9.63 -16.52 -2.94
C LYS A 41 8.41 -16.58 -2.01
N THR A 42 7.54 -15.59 -2.13
CA THR A 42 6.36 -15.42 -1.27
C THR A 42 5.14 -15.05 -2.11
N ASP A 43 3.94 -15.30 -1.60
CA ASP A 43 2.67 -14.86 -2.19
C ASP A 43 2.10 -13.59 -1.50
N ASP A 44 2.83 -13.02 -0.53
CA ASP A 44 2.39 -11.82 0.21
C ASP A 44 2.06 -10.60 -0.68
N PHE A 45 2.61 -10.57 -1.91
CA PHE A 45 2.40 -9.48 -2.87
C PHE A 45 1.19 -9.70 -3.78
N ASP A 46 0.51 -10.84 -3.70
CA ASP A 46 -0.57 -11.21 -4.64
C ASP A 46 -1.78 -10.31 -4.51
N PHE A 47 -2.12 -9.91 -3.28
CA PHE A 47 -3.17 -8.93 -3.04
C PHE A 47 -2.93 -7.62 -3.81
N TRP A 48 -1.69 -7.10 -3.75
CA TRP A 48 -1.34 -5.84 -4.40
C TRP A 48 -1.20 -6.00 -5.92
N LEU A 49 -0.61 -7.10 -6.39
CA LEU A 49 -0.53 -7.41 -7.82
C LEU A 49 -1.93 -7.50 -8.44
N LYS A 50 -2.86 -8.19 -7.78
CA LYS A 50 -4.27 -8.27 -8.18
C LYS A 50 -4.91 -6.88 -8.17
N THR A 51 -4.76 -6.15 -7.06
CA THR A 51 -5.33 -4.80 -6.89
C THR A 51 -4.92 -3.87 -8.03
N LEU A 52 -3.62 -3.79 -8.35
CA LEU A 52 -3.13 -2.95 -9.43
C LEU A 52 -3.52 -3.47 -10.81
N GLY A 53 -3.71 -4.78 -10.96
CA GLY A 53 -4.16 -5.41 -12.20
C GLY A 53 -5.63 -5.16 -12.54
N GLU A 54 -6.48 -5.08 -11.52
CA GLU A 54 -7.94 -5.03 -11.66
C GLU A 54 -8.55 -3.63 -11.41
N THR A 55 -7.86 -2.75 -10.68
CA THR A 55 -8.37 -1.42 -10.35
C THR A 55 -7.87 -0.38 -11.34
N GLU A 56 -8.80 0.42 -11.89
CA GLU A 56 -8.46 1.57 -12.71
C GLU A 56 -7.66 2.61 -11.90
N ILE A 57 -6.71 3.30 -12.54
CA ILE A 57 -5.76 4.18 -11.84
C ILE A 57 -6.47 5.35 -11.13
N ASP A 58 -7.52 5.89 -11.73
CA ASP A 58 -8.36 6.95 -11.15
C ASP A 58 -9.10 6.47 -9.89
N GLN A 59 -9.47 5.18 -9.85
CA GLN A 59 -10.16 4.56 -8.71
C GLN A 59 -9.23 4.18 -7.55
N LEU A 60 -7.91 4.21 -7.74
CA LEU A 60 -6.95 4.03 -6.65
C LEU A 60 -6.98 5.27 -5.73
N PRO A 61 -7.35 5.14 -4.44
CA PRO A 61 -7.53 6.29 -3.55
C PRO A 61 -6.20 6.74 -2.89
N MET A 62 -5.16 6.93 -3.70
CA MET A 62 -3.83 7.33 -3.21
C MET A 62 -3.85 8.76 -2.68
N THR A 63 -3.51 8.95 -1.40
CA THR A 63 -3.51 10.26 -0.73
C THR A 63 -2.10 10.85 -0.63
N ASN A 64 -2.00 12.16 -0.47
CA ASN A 64 -0.75 12.85 -0.16
C ASN A 64 -0.13 12.35 1.16
N CYS A 65 -0.97 12.03 2.15
CA CYS A 65 -0.56 11.38 3.40
C CYS A 65 0.08 10.01 3.10
N GLY A 66 -0.62 9.13 2.38
CA GLY A 66 -0.12 7.80 2.03
C GLY A 66 1.18 7.83 1.22
N HIS A 67 1.33 8.78 0.29
CA HIS A 67 2.57 8.99 -0.44
C HIS A 67 3.72 9.44 0.46
N LYS A 68 3.48 10.40 1.37
CA LYS A 68 4.47 10.87 2.35
C LYS A 68 4.94 9.73 3.25
N GLU A 69 4.04 8.88 3.71
CA GLU A 69 4.35 7.70 4.53
C GLU A 69 5.18 6.68 3.75
N ALA A 70 4.82 6.40 2.50
CA ALA A 70 5.59 5.51 1.63
C ALA A 70 7.02 6.03 1.39
N VAL A 71 7.17 7.34 1.15
CA VAL A 71 8.48 8.00 1.04
C VAL A 71 9.26 7.90 2.35
N GLY A 72 8.61 8.11 3.51
CA GLY A 72 9.20 7.92 4.83
C GLY A 72 9.72 6.50 5.04
N ALA A 73 8.87 5.50 4.78
CA ALA A 73 9.17 4.08 4.88
C ALA A 73 10.34 3.66 3.98
N SER A 74 10.42 4.22 2.77
CA SER A 74 11.48 3.89 1.80
C SER A 74 12.90 4.13 2.36
N LYS A 75 13.07 5.12 3.24
CA LYS A 75 14.36 5.45 3.87
C LYS A 75 14.91 4.33 4.77
N TRP A 76 14.03 3.42 5.21
CA TRP A 76 14.40 2.27 6.04
C TRP A 76 14.80 1.06 5.19
N LEU A 77 14.39 0.96 3.93
CA LEU A 77 14.68 -0.20 3.06
C LEU A 77 16.17 -0.55 2.99
N ARG A 78 17.05 0.46 2.96
CA ARG A 78 18.51 0.28 2.89
C ARG A 78 19.17 -0.07 4.23
N LYS A 79 18.48 0.14 5.34
CA LYS A 79 18.98 -0.08 6.71
C LYS A 79 18.53 -1.41 7.29
N GLU A 80 17.62 -2.09 6.61
CA GLU A 80 16.89 -3.22 7.15
C GLU A 80 17.38 -4.57 6.65
N ASN A 81 17.12 -5.62 7.45
CA ASN A 81 17.42 -7.00 7.05
C ASN A 81 16.39 -7.54 6.04
N LYS A 82 16.68 -8.70 5.42
CA LYS A 82 15.85 -9.32 4.37
C LYS A 82 14.35 -9.35 4.69
N ASN A 83 13.97 -9.83 5.87
CA ASN A 83 12.56 -10.01 6.23
C ASN A 83 11.88 -8.66 6.48
N ARG A 84 12.61 -7.71 7.05
CA ARG A 84 12.10 -6.36 7.27
C ARG A 84 11.92 -5.59 5.96
N VAL A 85 12.81 -5.74 4.98
CA VAL A 85 12.61 -5.14 3.64
C VAL A 85 11.31 -5.62 2.99
N LYS A 86 11.01 -6.93 3.04
CA LYS A 86 9.72 -7.45 2.55
C LYS A 86 8.54 -6.75 3.24
N GLY A 87 8.56 -6.69 4.57
CA GLY A 87 7.52 -6.02 5.36
C GLY A 87 7.38 -4.53 5.01
N THR A 88 8.50 -3.82 4.86
CA THR A 88 8.50 -2.41 4.46
C THR A 88 7.91 -2.21 3.06
N ILE A 89 8.16 -3.10 2.10
CA ILE A 89 7.55 -3.02 0.77
C ILE A 89 6.02 -3.20 0.86
N LEU A 90 5.55 -4.15 1.68
CA LEU A 90 4.12 -4.35 1.89
C LEU A 90 3.46 -3.12 2.53
N TYR A 91 4.11 -2.53 3.54
CA TYR A 91 3.65 -1.28 4.16
C TYR A 91 3.59 -0.14 3.14
N ILE A 92 4.63 0.04 2.32
CA ILE A 92 4.62 1.03 1.22
C ILE A 92 3.43 0.82 0.28
N CYS A 93 3.08 -0.42 -0.05
CA CYS A 93 1.92 -0.70 -0.90
C CYS A 93 0.60 -0.34 -0.20
N GLU A 94 0.48 -0.66 1.09
CA GLU A 94 -0.69 -0.31 1.90
C GLU A 94 -0.87 1.21 1.96
N SER A 95 0.19 1.97 2.27
CA SER A 95 0.14 3.43 2.31
C SER A 95 -0.19 4.05 0.94
N LEU A 96 0.35 3.51 -0.16
CA LEU A 96 0.12 4.06 -1.51
C LEU A 96 -1.25 3.72 -2.07
N PHE A 97 -1.70 2.48 -1.94
CA PHE A 97 -2.83 1.97 -2.72
C PHE A 97 -4.13 1.86 -1.93
N THR A 98 -4.12 2.24 -0.66
CA THR A 98 -5.33 2.44 0.13
C THR A 98 -5.54 3.91 0.42
N TYR A 99 -6.78 4.28 0.74
CA TYR A 99 -7.04 5.61 1.28
C TYR A 99 -6.41 5.66 2.66
N SER A 100 -5.36 6.47 2.79
CA SER A 100 -4.62 6.64 4.02
C SER A 100 -4.95 7.99 4.62
N HIS A 101 -5.45 7.98 5.86
CA HIS A 101 -5.83 9.18 6.59
C HIS A 101 -5.20 9.14 7.99
N GLU A 102 -4.66 10.27 8.41
CA GLU A 102 -4.15 10.47 9.77
C GLU A 102 -5.32 10.95 10.63
N ASP A 103 -5.74 10.12 11.59
CA ASP A 103 -6.83 10.49 12.50
C ASP A 103 -6.22 10.99 13.82
N GLU A 104 -6.17 12.32 13.96
CA GLU A 104 -5.63 13.00 15.16
C GLU A 104 -6.57 12.90 16.38
N ASN A 105 -7.85 12.53 16.17
CA ASN A 105 -8.90 12.58 17.20
C ASN A 105 -9.35 11.20 17.70
N CYS A 106 -8.83 10.10 17.16
CA CYS A 106 -9.08 8.76 17.67
C CYS A 106 -8.19 8.46 18.89
N GLU A 107 -8.70 7.69 19.85
CA GLU A 107 -7.96 7.23 21.05
C GLU A 107 -6.63 6.52 20.72
N LEU A 108 -6.48 6.06 19.48
CA LEU A 108 -5.34 5.31 18.98
C LEU A 108 -4.29 6.14 18.23
N GLN A 109 -4.52 7.44 17.96
CA GLN A 109 -3.63 8.36 17.22
C GLN A 109 -2.74 7.67 16.17
N GLY A 110 -3.18 7.63 14.91
CA GLY A 110 -2.37 6.97 13.88
C GLY A 110 -2.96 6.99 12.48
N ILE A 111 -2.29 6.25 11.59
CA ILE A 111 -2.70 6.12 10.20
C ILE A 111 -3.71 4.98 10.06
N PHE A 112 -4.83 5.28 9.41
CA PHE A 112 -5.84 4.32 9.02
C PHE A 112 -5.83 4.09 7.52
N HIS A 113 -5.98 2.82 7.14
CA HIS A 113 -6.10 2.36 5.76
C HIS A 113 -7.50 1.82 5.52
N PHE A 114 -8.18 2.32 4.49
CA PHE A 114 -9.58 1.97 4.22
C PHE A 114 -9.71 0.88 3.17
N TYR A 115 -10.62 -0.04 3.44
CA TYR A 115 -10.88 -1.24 2.67
C TYR A 115 -12.39 -1.44 2.50
N TYR A 116 -12.76 -2.27 1.52
CA TYR A 116 -14.14 -2.69 1.30
C TYR A 116 -14.28 -4.18 1.60
N SER A 117 -15.13 -4.52 2.58
CA SER A 117 -15.51 -5.90 2.88
C SER A 117 -16.52 -6.37 1.84
N THR A 118 -16.18 -7.44 1.13
CA THR A 118 -17.06 -8.02 0.09
C THR A 118 -18.14 -8.93 0.67
N SER A 119 -17.89 -9.53 1.84
CA SER A 119 -18.88 -10.34 2.55
C SER A 119 -19.95 -9.46 3.22
N GLU A 120 -19.52 -8.41 3.93
CA GLU A 120 -20.42 -7.51 4.66
C GLU A 120 -20.91 -6.32 3.82
N LYS A 121 -20.31 -6.10 2.64
CA LYS A 121 -20.65 -5.02 1.70
C LYS A 121 -20.52 -3.63 2.31
N CYS A 122 -19.52 -3.43 3.17
CA CYS A 122 -19.28 -2.18 3.89
C CYS A 122 -17.82 -1.73 3.75
N ILE A 123 -17.59 -0.44 4.01
CA ILE A 123 -16.25 0.10 4.19
C ILE A 123 -15.83 -0.13 5.64
N PHE A 124 -14.59 -0.56 5.82
CA PHE A 124 -13.94 -0.65 7.12
C PHE A 124 -12.56 -0.01 7.03
N LYS A 125 -12.01 0.37 8.18
CA LYS A 125 -10.65 0.89 8.26
C LYS A 125 -9.81 0.03 9.19
N LYS A 126 -8.52 -0.08 8.88
CA LYS A 126 -7.53 -0.81 9.65
C LYS A 126 -6.42 0.16 10.04
N SER A 127 -6.09 0.23 11.32
CA SER A 127 -4.93 1.00 11.78
C SER A 127 -3.61 0.29 11.46
N GLU A 128 -2.50 1.03 11.49
CA GLU A 128 -1.16 0.45 11.38
C GLU A 128 -0.86 -0.64 12.43
N MET A 129 -1.54 -0.60 13.59
CA MET A 129 -1.44 -1.61 14.65
C MET A 129 -2.34 -2.84 14.41
N GLY A 130 -3.09 -2.85 13.31
CA GLY A 130 -3.99 -3.95 12.94
C GLY A 130 -5.37 -3.91 13.59
N ILE A 131 -5.75 -2.80 14.23
CA ILE A 131 -7.08 -2.64 14.83
C ILE A 131 -8.08 -2.33 13.73
N LEU A 132 -9.21 -3.04 13.73
CA LEU A 132 -10.29 -2.89 12.75
C LEU A 132 -11.40 -2.01 13.32
N GLU A 133 -11.93 -1.12 12.50
CA GLU A 133 -13.14 -0.35 12.78
C GLU A 133 -14.14 -0.50 11.62
N GLY A 134 -15.41 -0.72 11.95
CA GLY A 134 -16.50 -0.94 10.98
C GLY A 134 -16.86 -2.41 10.76
N VAL A 135 -15.99 -3.34 11.15
CA VAL A 135 -16.20 -4.80 11.13
C VAL A 135 -15.54 -5.46 12.34
N SER A 136 -16.04 -6.62 12.78
CA SER A 136 -15.42 -7.38 13.87
C SER A 136 -14.25 -8.25 13.43
N GLU A 137 -14.36 -8.82 12.22
CA GLU A 137 -13.32 -9.66 11.60
C GLU A 137 -13.38 -9.54 10.09
N VAL A 138 -12.28 -9.90 9.42
CA VAL A 138 -12.23 -9.92 7.96
C VAL A 138 -11.71 -11.28 7.53
N GLU A 139 -12.55 -12.04 6.84
CA GLU A 139 -12.14 -13.32 6.27
C GLU A 139 -11.05 -13.11 5.21
N PRO A 140 -9.98 -13.93 5.22
CA PRO A 140 -8.94 -13.87 4.19
C PRO A 140 -9.53 -13.96 2.78
N GLY A 141 -9.21 -12.97 1.94
CA GLY A 141 -9.70 -12.90 0.56
C GLY A 141 -11.10 -12.29 0.40
N SER A 142 -11.82 -12.00 1.50
CA SER A 142 -13.14 -11.39 1.48
C SER A 142 -13.10 -9.85 1.53
N TYR A 143 -11.99 -9.24 1.14
CA TYR A 143 -11.86 -7.78 1.08
C TYR A 143 -10.99 -7.32 -0.10
N ARG A 144 -11.14 -6.05 -0.45
CA ARG A 144 -10.31 -5.33 -1.43
C ARG A 144 -10.05 -3.91 -0.92
N ILE A 145 -9.22 -3.15 -1.63
CA ILE A 145 -9.14 -1.71 -1.38
C ILE A 145 -10.52 -1.05 -1.60
N ALA A 146 -10.83 -0.06 -0.79
CA ALA A 146 -11.91 0.86 -1.09
C ALA A 146 -11.56 1.65 -2.35
N LYS A 147 -12.51 1.84 -3.27
CA LYS A 147 -12.28 2.68 -4.46
C LYS A 147 -12.48 4.14 -4.10
N ALA A 148 -11.82 5.03 -4.84
CA ALA A 148 -12.01 6.47 -4.67
C ALA A 148 -13.49 6.90 -4.79
N SER A 149 -14.27 6.26 -5.67
CA SER A 149 -15.72 6.52 -5.81
C SER A 149 -16.60 6.03 -4.66
N GLU A 150 -16.06 5.19 -3.76
CA GLU A 150 -16.78 4.65 -2.60
C GLU A 150 -16.49 5.44 -1.31
N LEU A 151 -15.60 6.42 -1.41
CA LEU A 151 -15.08 7.19 -0.30
C LEU A 151 -15.49 8.66 -0.50
N ASP A 152 -15.81 9.34 0.59
CA ASP A 152 -16.07 10.78 0.58
C ASP A 152 -14.74 11.54 0.67
N ILE A 153 -13.96 11.52 -0.43
CA ILE A 153 -12.60 12.08 -0.48
C ILE A 153 -12.63 13.54 -0.89
N GLN A 154 -11.92 14.40 -0.15
CA GLN A 154 -11.72 15.77 -0.60
C GLN A 154 -10.64 15.82 -1.69
N VAL A 155 -10.90 16.54 -2.79
CA VAL A 155 -10.00 16.60 -3.97
C VAL A 155 -8.56 17.00 -3.62
N GLY A 156 -8.35 17.82 -2.57
CA GLY A 156 -7.02 18.23 -2.11
C GLY A 156 -6.22 17.16 -1.35
N GLU A 157 -6.85 16.05 -0.96
CA GLU A 157 -6.20 14.96 -0.22
C GLU A 157 -5.53 13.95 -1.14
N LEU A 158 -5.98 13.88 -2.41
CA LEU A 158 -5.47 12.94 -3.39
C LEU A 158 -4.09 13.33 -3.91
N TYR A 159 -3.26 12.32 -4.14
CA TYR A 159 -1.98 12.46 -4.80
C TYR A 159 -2.15 12.51 -6.32
N ALA A 160 -1.52 13.51 -6.95
CA ALA A 160 -1.57 13.76 -8.38
C ALA A 160 -0.43 13.05 -9.16
#